data_AF-C6LK19-F1
#
_entry.id   AF-C6LK19-F1
#
_cell.length_a   1.000
_cell.length_b   1.000
_cell.length_c   1.000
_cell.angle_alpha   90.00
_cell.angle_beta   90.00
_cell.angle_gamma   90.00
#
_symmetry.space_group_name_H-M   'P 1'
#
loop_
_entity.id
_entity.type
_entity.pdbx_description
1 polymer ?
#
loop_
_entity_poly.entity_id
_entity_poly.type
_entity_poly.pdbx_seq_one_letter_code
_entity_poly.pdbx_strand_id
1 'polypeptide(L)'
;MLNLIKKINLTKKLLTITKMLSILKIQSLTKKLKNKKEDVYLKNDLFVTAGEVAQDLGVSKPFAYKLVRQMNEELEEKGFITIAGRVSRKYYEEKFYGMAQAN
;
A
#
# COMPACT_ATOMS: atom_id res chain seq x y z
N MET A 1 12.45 -30.13 48.58
CA MET A 1 11.21 -29.86 47.82
C MET A 1 11.02 -28.40 47.41
N LEU A 2 11.21 -27.42 48.30
CA LEU A 2 10.88 -26.00 48.04
C LEU A 2 11.62 -25.39 46.83
N ASN A 3 12.89 -25.74 46.61
CA ASN A 3 13.68 -25.24 45.46
C ASN A 3 13.16 -25.77 44.11
N LEU A 4 12.62 -26.99 44.07
CA LEU A 4 12.07 -27.58 42.86
C LEU A 4 10.76 -26.89 42.45
N ILE A 5 9.89 -26.62 43.43
CA ILE A 5 8.63 -25.89 43.22
C ILE A 5 8.91 -24.46 42.70
N LYS A 6 9.89 -23.75 43.29
CA LYS A 6 10.32 -22.43 42.81
C LYS A 6 10.82 -22.48 41.36
N LYS A 7 11.61 -23.51 40.99
CA LYS A 7 12.12 -23.70 39.62
C LYS A 7 10.99 -23.97 38.63
N ILE A 8 10.00 -24.80 38.99
CA ILE A 8 8.81 -25.08 38.17
C ILE A 8 7.96 -23.81 37.97
N ASN A 9 7.79 -22.99 39.01
CA ASN A 9 7.03 -21.74 38.88
C ASN A 9 7.77 -20.72 37.99
N LEU A 10 9.10 -20.67 38.08
CA LEU A 10 9.92 -19.81 37.23
C LEU A 10 9.85 -20.23 35.76
N THR A 11 9.89 -21.53 35.45
CA THR A 11 9.78 -22.01 34.06
C THR A 11 8.39 -21.79 33.48
N LYS A 12 7.32 -21.95 34.28
CA LYS A 12 5.95 -21.60 33.88
C LYS A 12 5.82 -20.10 33.55
N LYS A 13 6.43 -19.23 34.37
CA LYS A 13 6.46 -17.78 34.12
C LYS A 13 7.22 -17.44 32.84
N LEU A 14 8.38 -18.07 32.63
CA LEU A 14 9.18 -17.89 31.42
C LEU A 14 8.41 -18.33 30.16
N LEU A 15 7.75 -19.48 30.20
CA LEU A 15 6.93 -19.97 29.10
C LEU A 15 5.78 -19.01 28.75
N THR A 16 5.18 -18.40 29.77
CA THR A 16 4.10 -17.41 29.60
C THR A 16 4.62 -16.14 28.93
N ILE A 17 5.80 -15.65 29.36
CA ILE A 17 6.45 -14.48 28.77
C ILE A 17 6.79 -14.73 27.30
N THR A 18 7.34 -15.89 26.97
CA THR A 18 7.67 -16.25 25.57
C THR A 18 6.41 -16.30 24.69
N LYS A 19 5.30 -16.83 25.20
CA LYS A 19 4.00 -16.81 24.51
C LYS A 19 3.46 -15.38 24.29
N MET A 20 3.61 -14.49 25.28
CA MET A 20 3.22 -13.08 25.10
C MET A 20 4.07 -12.38 24.04
N LEU A 21 5.38 -12.63 24.02
CA LEU A 21 6.30 -12.08 23.02
C LEU A 21 5.94 -12.53 21.59
N SER A 22 5.59 -13.81 21.39
CA SER A 22 5.17 -14.30 20.08
C SER A 22 3.84 -13.70 19.63
N ILE A 23 2.87 -13.54 20.54
CA ILE A 23 1.60 -12.86 20.26
C ILE A 23 1.83 -11.40 19.83
N LEU A 24 2.69 -10.67 20.54
CA LEU A 24 3.01 -9.28 20.22
C LEU A 24 3.65 -9.14 18.83
N LYS A 25 4.54 -10.09 18.47
CA LYS A 25 5.13 -10.17 17.13
C LYS A 25 4.06 -10.37 16.06
N ILE A 26 3.12 -11.30 16.25
CA ILE A 26 2.01 -11.56 15.32
C ILE A 26 1.10 -10.33 15.19
N GLN A 27 0.82 -9.63 16.29
CA GLN A 27 0.02 -8.39 16.27
C GLN A 27 0.69 -7.29 15.43
N SER A 28 2.00 -7.11 15.54
CA SER A 28 2.73 -6.14 14.70
C SER A 28 2.68 -6.48 13.20
N LEU A 29 2.78 -7.76 12.86
CA LEU A 29 2.75 -8.24 11.47
C LEU A 29 1.35 -8.10 10.86
N THR A 30 0.31 -8.43 11.62
CA THR A 30 -1.09 -8.27 11.17
C THR A 30 -1.47 -6.80 10.98
N LYS A 31 -1.00 -5.90 11.83
CA LYS A 31 -1.16 -4.44 11.65
C LYS A 31 -0.50 -3.95 10.35
N LYS A 32 0.70 -4.44 10.01
CA LYS A 32 1.40 -4.12 8.76
C LYS A 32 0.63 -4.59 7.52
N LEU A 33 -0.04 -5.74 7.60
CA LEU A 33 -0.89 -6.26 6.51
C LEU A 33 -2.20 -5.49 6.35
N LYS A 34 -2.82 -5.03 7.45
CA LYS A 34 -4.02 -4.17 7.38
C LYS A 34 -3.75 -2.83 6.68
N ASN A 35 -2.65 -2.17 7.04
CA ASN A 35 -2.26 -0.92 6.37
C ASN A 35 -2.03 -1.11 4.86
N LYS A 36 -1.47 -2.27 4.44
CA LYS A 36 -1.32 -2.61 3.00
C LYS A 36 -2.66 -2.87 2.30
N LYS A 37 -3.71 -3.29 3.04
CA LYS A 37 -5.06 -3.53 2.49
C LYS A 37 -5.89 -2.24 2.41
N GLU A 38 -5.73 -1.27 3.31
CA GLU A 38 -6.50 -0.01 3.24
C GLU A 38 -6.15 0.82 2.00
N ASP A 39 -4.89 0.79 1.54
CA ASP A 39 -4.47 1.41 0.28
C ASP A 39 -5.15 0.79 -0.97
N VAL A 40 -5.77 -0.40 -0.85
CA VAL A 40 -6.36 -1.16 -1.96
C VAL A 40 -7.85 -0.82 -2.19
N TYR A 41 -8.54 -0.18 -1.24
CA TYR A 41 -10.02 -0.11 -1.22
C TYR A 41 -10.66 1.24 -1.59
N LEU A 42 -9.94 2.14 -2.25
CA LEU A 42 -10.53 3.23 -3.02
C LEU A 42 -10.06 3.15 -4.47
N LYS A 43 -10.16 1.95 -5.07
CA LYS A 43 -10.14 1.80 -6.52
C LYS A 43 -11.36 2.50 -7.10
N ASN A 44 -11.26 3.81 -7.27
CA ASN A 44 -12.10 4.53 -8.20
C ASN A 44 -11.60 4.13 -9.59
N ASP A 45 -12.31 3.25 -10.28
CA ASP A 45 -11.94 2.81 -11.63
C ASP A 45 -11.75 3.98 -12.61
N LEU A 46 -12.33 5.15 -12.31
CA LEU A 46 -12.19 6.37 -13.08
C LEU A 46 -10.79 7.00 -13.04
N PHE A 47 -10.04 6.83 -11.95
CA PHE A 47 -8.76 7.51 -11.74
C PHE A 47 -7.65 6.54 -11.35
N VAL A 48 -6.42 6.90 -11.70
CA VAL A 48 -5.20 6.22 -11.28
C VAL A 48 -4.41 7.17 -10.41
N THR A 49 -4.03 6.73 -9.22
CA THR A 49 -3.22 7.48 -8.27
C THR A 49 -1.73 7.31 -8.56
N ALA A 50 -0.90 8.27 -8.13
CA ALA A 50 0.56 8.11 -8.21
C ALA A 50 1.08 6.86 -7.47
N GLY A 51 0.35 6.38 -6.45
CA GLY A 51 0.69 5.13 -5.75
C GLY A 51 0.48 3.89 -6.62
N GLU A 52 -0.62 3.84 -7.37
CA GLU A 52 -0.89 2.79 -8.35
C GLU A 52 0.11 2.85 -9.50
N VAL A 53 0.36 4.03 -10.07
CA VAL A 53 1.38 4.21 -11.13
C VAL A 53 2.76 3.71 -10.68
N ALA A 54 3.16 3.98 -9.43
CA ALA A 54 4.42 3.50 -8.89
C ALA A 54 4.49 1.96 -8.83
N GLN A 55 3.37 1.31 -8.46
CA GLN A 55 3.29 -0.14 -8.40
C GLN A 55 3.25 -0.76 -9.80
N ASP A 56 2.41 -0.23 -10.69
CA ASP A 56 2.20 -0.73 -12.04
C ASP A 56 3.47 -0.63 -12.90
N LEU A 57 4.20 0.49 -12.78
CA LEU A 57 5.43 0.73 -13.54
C LEU A 57 6.70 0.27 -12.80
N GLY A 58 6.59 -0.18 -11.53
CA GLY A 58 7.74 -0.58 -10.72
C GLY A 58 8.72 0.55 -10.41
N VAL A 59 8.24 1.81 -10.37
CA VAL A 59 9.06 3.01 -10.16
C VAL A 59 8.94 3.56 -8.74
N SER A 60 9.87 4.44 -8.36
CA SER A 60 9.79 5.13 -7.07
C SER A 60 8.54 6.02 -6.96
N LYS A 61 7.98 6.17 -5.75
CA LYS A 61 6.83 7.06 -5.50
C LYS A 61 7.08 8.51 -5.98
N PRO A 62 8.24 9.15 -5.72
CA PRO A 62 8.49 10.50 -6.20
C PRO A 62 8.47 10.60 -7.73
N PHE A 63 8.94 9.56 -8.43
CA PHE A 63 8.93 9.53 -9.89
C PHE A 63 7.50 9.38 -10.43
N ALA A 64 6.69 8.51 -9.82
CA ALA A 64 5.28 8.39 -10.19
C ALA A 64 4.50 9.70 -10.00
N TYR A 65 4.78 10.47 -8.95
CA TYR A 65 4.18 11.81 -8.77
C TYR A 65 4.57 12.79 -9.89
N LYS A 66 5.81 12.72 -10.40
CA LYS A 66 6.24 13.53 -11.55
C LYS A 66 5.46 13.14 -12.81
N LEU A 67 5.32 11.85 -13.08
CA LEU A 67 4.55 11.35 -14.23
C LEU A 67 3.08 11.78 -14.19
N VAL A 68 2.43 11.62 -13.03
CA VAL A 68 1.03 12.05 -12.84
C VAL A 68 0.87 13.55 -13.04
N ARG A 69 1.81 14.34 -12.54
CA ARG A 69 1.81 15.79 -12.77
C ARG A 69 1.93 16.14 -14.25
N GLN A 70 2.87 15.53 -14.96
CA GLN A 70 3.04 15.75 -16.41
C GLN A 70 1.78 15.40 -17.19
N MET A 71 1.13 14.27 -16.88
CA MET A 71 -0.12 13.88 -17.54
C MET A 71 -1.27 14.86 -17.25
N ASN A 72 -1.34 15.43 -16.05
CA ASN A 72 -2.31 16.47 -15.74
C ASN A 72 -1.99 17.77 -16.49
N GLU A 73 -0.73 18.19 -16.59
CA GLU A 73 -0.33 19.36 -17.39
C GLU A 73 -0.76 19.17 -18.87
N GLU A 74 -0.56 18.00 -19.46
CA GLU A 74 -1.04 17.68 -20.82
C GLU A 74 -2.56 17.70 -20.96
N LEU A 75 -3.30 17.29 -19.92
CA LEU A 75 -4.76 17.31 -19.91
C LEU A 75 -5.31 18.74 -19.76
N GLU A 76 -4.66 19.57 -18.94
CA GLU A 76 -4.97 21.00 -18.80
C GLU A 76 -4.73 21.75 -20.11
N GLU A 77 -3.63 21.47 -20.81
CA GLU A 77 -3.35 22.02 -22.14
C GLU A 77 -4.43 21.65 -23.18
N LYS A 78 -5.03 20.47 -23.04
CA LYS A 78 -6.17 20.03 -23.87
C LYS A 78 -7.52 20.62 -23.43
N GLY A 79 -7.55 21.39 -22.36
CA GLY A 79 -8.75 22.02 -21.81
C GLY A 79 -9.57 21.14 -20.86
N PHE A 80 -9.01 20.03 -20.36
CA PHE A 80 -9.67 19.20 -19.36
C PHE A 80 -9.40 19.71 -17.93
N ILE A 81 -10.34 19.42 -17.03
CA ILE A 81 -10.14 19.63 -15.60
C ILE A 81 -9.34 18.45 -15.03
N THR A 82 -8.32 18.76 -14.24
CA THR A 82 -7.41 17.79 -13.63
C THR A 82 -7.48 17.83 -12.11
N ILE A 83 -6.96 16.79 -11.46
CA ILE A 83 -6.92 16.70 -10.00
C ILE A 83 -5.50 16.32 -9.59
N ALA A 84 -4.87 17.14 -8.75
CA ALA A 84 -3.51 16.86 -8.28
C ALA A 84 -3.41 15.46 -7.62
N GLY A 85 -2.33 14.74 -7.96
CA GLY A 85 -2.03 13.42 -7.39
C GLY A 85 -2.76 12.22 -8.01
N ARG A 86 -3.70 12.46 -8.95
CA ARG A 86 -4.37 11.42 -9.72
C ARG A 86 -4.56 11.84 -11.18
N VAL A 87 -4.74 10.88 -12.09
CA VAL A 87 -5.01 11.10 -13.52
C VAL A 87 -6.19 10.24 -13.96
N SER A 88 -6.92 10.64 -14.99
CA SER A 88 -7.96 9.80 -15.60
C SER A 88 -7.37 8.46 -16.04
N ARG A 89 -8.00 7.34 -15.65
CA ARG A 89 -7.54 5.99 -16.00
C ARG A 89 -7.50 5.78 -17.51
N LYS A 90 -8.52 6.27 -18.21
CA LYS A 90 -8.59 6.21 -19.67
C LYS A 90 -7.36 6.87 -20.30
N TYR A 91 -7.00 8.07 -19.84
CA TYR A 91 -5.84 8.79 -20.39
C TYR A 91 -4.52 8.09 -20.08
N TYR A 92 -4.37 7.57 -18.87
CA TYR A 92 -3.21 6.78 -18.47
C TYR A 92 -3.04 5.54 -19.36
N GLU A 93 -4.11 4.77 -19.56
CA GLU A 93 -4.07 3.55 -20.37
C GLU A 93 -3.80 3.84 -21.85
N GLU A 94 -4.41 4.88 -22.41
CA GLU A 94 -4.14 5.35 -23.77
C GLU A 94 -2.66 5.75 -23.95
N LYS A 95 -2.10 6.50 -22.99
CA LYS A 95 -0.73 7.02 -23.07
C LYS A 95 0.34 5.93 -22.96
N PHE A 96 0.14 4.94 -22.10
CA PHE A 96 1.13 3.89 -21.83
C PHE A 96 0.93 2.62 -22.66
N TYR A 97 -0.31 2.22 -22.92
CA TYR A 97 -0.61 0.96 -23.61
C TYR A 97 -1.14 1.16 -25.02
N GLY A 98 -1.41 2.41 -25.44
CA GLY A 98 -1.92 2.69 -26.79
C GLY A 98 -3.29 2.08 -27.08
N MET A 99 -4.01 1.64 -26.04
CA MET A 99 -5.31 0.99 -26.17
C MET A 99 -6.38 2.05 -26.44
N ALA A 100 -6.42 2.58 -27.66
CA ALA A 100 -7.62 3.22 -28.16
C ALA A 100 -8.70 2.13 -28.23
N GLN A 101 -9.80 2.29 -27.48
CA GLN A 101 -10.97 1.45 -27.71
C GLN A 101 -11.39 1.68 -29.16
N ALA A 102 -11.15 0.68 -30.02
CA ALA A 102 -11.72 0.65 -31.34
C ALA A 102 -13.25 0.57 -31.16
N ASN A 103 -13.92 1.66 -31.52
CA ASN A 103 -15.39 1.76 -31.51
C ASN A 103 -16.01 0.78 -32.51
#